data_AF-A0A9D9PQC0-F1
#
_entry.id   AF-A0A9D9PQC0-F1
#
_cell.length_a   1.000
_cell.length_b   1.000
_cell.length_c   1.000
_cell.angle_alpha   90.00
_cell.angle_beta   90.00
_cell.angle_gamma   90.00
#
_symmetry.space_group_name_H-M   'P 1'
#
loop_
_entity.id
_entity.type
_entity.pdbx_description
1 polymer ?
#
loop_
_entity_poly.entity_id
_entity_poly.type
_entity_poly.pdbx_seq_one_letter_code
_entity_poly.pdbx_strand_id
1 'polypeptide(L)'
;KHIDAPYGEVKDFSPIIEQAKKCPPPTEIETGSIIGGFAHEQVFALADTVVEAVKSGAIRKFVVMAGCDGRAKSRSYYQEFAEKLPKDTVILTAGCAKYKYNKLDLGDIGGIPRVLDAGQCNDSYSLALIALKLKEVFGLDDVNDLPIAYNIAWYEQKAVIVLLALLYLGVKNIHLGPTLPAFLSPNVAKVLVDSFGIAGITTVDEDMRIFGL
;
A
#
# COMPACT_ATOMS: atom_id res chain seq x y z
N LYS A 1 13.03 26.77 -11.88
CA LYS A 1 14.52 26.74 -11.78
C LYS A 1 14.92 25.28 -11.66
N HIS A 2 15.88 24.83 -12.46
CA HIS A 2 16.50 23.51 -12.31
C HIS A 2 17.66 23.62 -11.30
N ILE A 3 17.83 22.63 -10.43
CA ILE A 3 19.00 22.54 -9.54
C ILE A 3 19.90 21.46 -10.14
N ASP A 4 20.88 21.91 -10.90
CA ASP A 4 21.81 21.05 -11.62
C ASP A 4 22.91 20.55 -10.67
N ALA A 5 23.34 19.32 -10.89
CA ALA A 5 24.55 18.74 -10.31
C ALA A 5 24.88 17.43 -11.06
N PRO A 6 26.17 17.14 -11.31
CA PRO A 6 26.57 15.83 -11.80
C PRO A 6 26.13 14.70 -10.87
N TYR A 7 26.06 13.48 -11.40
CA TYR A 7 25.71 12.31 -10.60
C TYR A 7 26.73 12.09 -9.47
N GLY A 8 26.23 11.92 -8.24
CA GLY A 8 27.06 11.74 -7.04
C GLY A 8 27.55 13.04 -6.38
N GLU A 9 27.33 14.20 -7.00
CA GLU A 9 27.74 15.49 -6.47
C GLU A 9 26.69 16.14 -5.57
N VAL A 10 27.16 17.03 -4.68
CA VAL A 10 26.29 17.81 -3.80
C VAL A 10 25.57 18.89 -4.60
N LYS A 11 24.24 18.91 -4.51
CA LYS A 11 23.41 19.96 -5.13
C LYS A 11 23.48 21.26 -4.34
N ASP A 12 23.60 22.39 -5.05
CA ASP A 12 23.51 23.71 -4.44
C ASP A 12 22.04 24.14 -4.24
N PHE A 13 21.60 24.11 -2.98
CA PHE A 13 20.28 24.58 -2.56
C PHE A 13 20.27 26.04 -2.05
N SER A 14 21.41 26.75 -2.10
CA SER A 14 21.47 28.15 -1.66
C SER A 14 20.42 29.06 -2.32
N PRO A 15 20.07 28.91 -3.63
CA PRO A 15 19.10 29.81 -4.25
C PRO A 15 17.67 29.58 -3.77
N ILE A 16 17.29 28.35 -3.40
CA ILE A 16 15.95 28.06 -2.87
C ILE A 16 15.84 28.49 -1.40
N ILE A 17 16.93 28.40 -0.63
CA ILE A 17 16.99 28.89 0.76
C ILE A 17 16.81 30.40 0.81
N GLU A 18 17.52 31.16 -0.04
CA GLU A 18 17.40 32.63 -0.10
C GLU A 18 16.03 33.10 -0.58
N GLN A 19 15.38 32.30 -1.44
CA GLN A 19 14.00 32.55 -1.82
C GLN A 19 13.05 32.29 -0.65
N ALA A 20 13.21 31.17 0.07
CA ALA A 20 12.33 30.77 1.18
C ALA A 20 12.33 31.78 2.34
N LYS A 21 13.47 32.41 2.65
CA LYS A 21 13.57 33.48 3.67
C LYS A 21 12.70 34.71 3.39
N LYS A 22 12.31 34.92 2.13
CA LYS A 22 11.48 36.05 1.68
C LYS A 22 10.02 35.67 1.50
N CYS A 23 9.68 34.39 1.61
CA CYS A 23 8.32 33.90 1.49
C CYS A 23 7.61 34.00 2.85
N PRO A 24 6.28 34.21 2.86
CA PRO A 24 5.50 34.03 4.07
C PRO A 24 5.57 32.57 4.55
N PRO A 25 5.32 32.31 5.84
CA PRO A 25 5.15 30.93 6.31
C PRO A 25 3.98 30.24 5.60
N PRO A 26 3.96 28.90 5.54
CA PRO A 26 2.82 28.16 4.99
C PRO A 26 1.51 28.50 5.71
N THR A 27 0.44 28.69 4.95
CA THR A 27 -0.92 28.76 5.51
C THR A 27 -1.35 27.36 5.95
N GLU A 28 -1.79 27.23 7.20
CA GLU A 28 -2.28 25.95 7.74
C GLU A 28 -3.51 25.45 6.95
N ILE A 29 -3.51 24.17 6.60
CA ILE A 29 -4.63 23.51 5.90
C ILE A 29 -5.32 22.44 6.75
N GLU A 30 -4.64 21.93 7.79
CA GLU A 30 -5.11 20.90 8.70
C GLU A 30 -4.24 20.84 9.96
N THR A 31 -4.76 20.24 11.03
CA THR A 31 -4.03 19.96 12.28
C THR A 31 -4.09 18.46 12.61
N GLY A 32 -3.18 17.96 13.44
CA GLY A 32 -3.15 16.56 13.87
C GLY A 32 -1.82 15.88 13.59
N SER A 33 -1.84 14.56 13.49
CA SER A 33 -0.64 13.75 13.23
C SER A 33 -0.99 12.52 12.39
N ILE A 34 0.02 11.96 11.73
CA ILE A 34 -0.07 10.70 10.99
C ILE A 34 1.05 9.80 11.51
N ILE A 35 0.71 8.54 11.81
CA ILE A 35 1.67 7.53 12.27
C ILE A 35 2.15 6.73 11.04
N GLY A 36 3.44 6.42 10.99
CA GLY A 36 4.05 5.60 9.94
C GLY A 36 5.44 5.12 10.36
N GLY A 37 6.19 4.53 9.43
CA GLY A 37 7.53 3.98 9.70
C GLY A 37 7.55 2.46 9.93
N PHE A 38 6.51 1.75 9.48
CA PHE A 38 6.38 0.30 9.59
C PHE A 38 7.05 -0.41 8.40
N ALA A 39 8.31 -0.07 8.12
CA ALA A 39 9.14 -0.83 7.18
C ALA A 39 9.52 -2.19 7.76
N HIS A 40 10.17 -3.06 6.97
CA HIS A 40 10.40 -4.47 7.32
C HIS A 40 11.09 -4.65 8.69
N GLU A 41 12.16 -3.92 9.00
CA GLU A 41 12.84 -4.04 10.30
C GLU A 41 11.93 -3.71 11.48
N GLN A 42 11.14 -2.64 11.38
CA GLN A 42 10.21 -2.27 12.45
C GLN A 42 9.10 -3.31 12.62
N VAL A 43 8.57 -3.86 11.53
CA VAL A 43 7.53 -4.90 11.60
C VAL A 43 8.11 -6.23 12.08
N PHE A 44 9.34 -6.57 11.71
CA PHE A 44 10.04 -7.74 12.22
C PHE A 44 10.30 -7.66 13.72
N ALA A 45 10.65 -6.48 14.23
CA ALA A 45 10.78 -6.24 15.67
C ALA A 45 9.44 -6.41 16.43
N LEU A 46 8.30 -6.28 15.72
CA LEU A 46 6.95 -6.48 16.26
C LEU A 46 6.35 -7.84 15.85
N ALA A 47 7.13 -8.74 15.24
CA ALA A 47 6.62 -9.96 14.61
C ALA A 47 5.85 -10.84 15.60
N ASP A 48 6.37 -11.02 16.81
CA ASP A 48 5.71 -11.84 17.84
C ASP A 48 4.32 -11.28 18.18
N THR A 49 4.20 -9.97 18.41
CA THR A 49 2.92 -9.30 18.68
C THR A 49 1.95 -9.42 17.51
N VAL A 50 2.43 -9.23 16.27
CA VAL A 50 1.60 -9.38 15.06
C VAL A 50 1.12 -10.83 14.91
N VAL A 51 2.00 -11.80 15.13
CA VAL A 51 1.70 -13.24 15.01
C VAL A 51 0.70 -13.67 16.08
N GLU A 52 0.85 -13.20 17.31
CA GLU A 52 -0.11 -13.44 18.39
C GLU A 52 -1.48 -12.83 18.08
N ALA A 53 -1.52 -11.61 17.55
CA ALA A 53 -2.77 -10.96 17.15
C ALA A 53 -3.49 -11.72 16.03
N VAL A 54 -2.75 -12.31 15.07
CA VAL A 54 -3.33 -13.18 14.04
C VAL A 54 -3.81 -14.51 14.63
N LYS A 55 -2.98 -15.19 15.44
CA LYS A 55 -3.31 -16.50 16.04
C LYS A 55 -4.51 -16.43 16.99
N SER A 56 -4.67 -15.32 17.72
CA SER A 56 -5.81 -15.09 18.60
C SER A 56 -7.09 -14.68 17.85
N GLY A 57 -6.98 -14.36 16.56
CA GLY A 57 -8.09 -13.85 15.75
C GLY A 57 -8.38 -12.36 15.95
N ALA A 58 -7.55 -11.63 16.72
CA ALA A 58 -7.68 -10.18 16.87
C ALA A 58 -7.43 -9.44 15.54
N ILE A 59 -6.47 -9.92 14.74
CA ILE A 59 -6.29 -9.52 13.34
C ILE A 59 -6.73 -10.69 12.46
N ARG A 60 -7.90 -10.55 11.84
CA ARG A 60 -8.45 -11.58 10.95
C ARG A 60 -7.82 -11.54 9.57
N LYS A 61 -7.51 -10.35 9.05
CA LYS A 61 -7.01 -10.18 7.68
C LYS A 61 -6.22 -8.88 7.53
N PHE A 62 -5.15 -8.95 6.75
CA PHE A 62 -4.46 -7.77 6.24
C PHE A 62 -4.98 -7.42 4.86
N VAL A 63 -5.01 -6.12 4.53
CA VAL A 63 -5.34 -5.64 3.19
C VAL A 63 -4.21 -4.75 2.70
N VAL A 64 -3.50 -5.21 1.68
CA VAL A 64 -2.47 -4.41 1.00
C VAL A 64 -3.19 -3.40 0.11
N MET A 65 -3.21 -2.13 0.54
CA MET A 65 -3.77 -1.00 -0.21
C MET A 65 -2.70 -0.04 -0.71
N ALA A 66 -1.50 -0.57 -1.00
CA ALA A 66 -0.35 0.19 -1.46
C ALA A 66 -0.51 0.73 -2.90
N GLY A 67 0.47 1.53 -3.32
CA GLY A 67 0.66 1.96 -4.70
C GLY A 67 0.55 3.47 -4.89
N CYS A 68 -0.14 3.90 -5.95
CA CYS A 68 -0.16 5.29 -6.39
C CYS A 68 -1.57 5.89 -6.43
N ASP A 69 -1.70 7.11 -5.91
CA ASP A 69 -2.91 7.92 -6.04
C ASP A 69 -2.96 8.72 -7.36
N GLY A 70 -4.11 9.29 -7.68
CA GLY A 70 -4.33 10.09 -8.88
C GLY A 70 -5.65 10.88 -8.85
N ARG A 71 -5.97 11.55 -9.96
CA ARG A 71 -7.07 12.53 -10.03
C ARG A 71 -8.46 11.94 -10.22
N ALA A 72 -8.57 10.69 -10.67
CA ALA A 72 -9.85 10.09 -11.04
C ALA A 72 -10.80 10.02 -9.84
N LYS A 73 -12.04 10.54 -10.00
CA LYS A 73 -13.06 10.52 -8.94
C LYS A 73 -13.35 9.10 -8.43
N SER A 74 -13.27 8.10 -9.30
CA SER A 74 -13.45 6.68 -8.94
C SER A 74 -12.49 6.20 -7.84
N ARG A 75 -11.39 6.90 -7.56
CA ARG A 75 -10.49 6.59 -6.46
C ARG A 75 -11.08 6.88 -5.07
N SER A 76 -12.23 7.54 -4.98
CA SER A 76 -13.01 7.60 -3.73
C SER A 76 -13.34 6.20 -3.21
N TYR A 77 -13.39 5.21 -4.09
CA TYR A 77 -13.47 3.79 -3.77
C TYR A 77 -12.48 3.39 -2.65
N TYR A 78 -11.21 3.79 -2.73
CA TYR A 78 -10.19 3.37 -1.75
C TYR A 78 -10.40 3.99 -0.37
N GLN A 79 -10.94 5.21 -0.31
CA GLN A 79 -11.31 5.84 0.94
C GLN A 79 -12.52 5.12 1.55
N GLU A 80 -13.59 4.96 0.77
CA GLU A 80 -14.82 4.29 1.22
C GLU A 80 -14.55 2.83 1.64
N PHE A 81 -13.70 2.12 0.90
CA PHE A 81 -13.26 0.78 1.23
C PHE A 81 -12.55 0.75 2.59
N ALA A 82 -11.60 1.66 2.84
CA ALA A 82 -10.91 1.74 4.12
C ALA A 82 -11.84 2.09 5.30
N GLU A 83 -12.81 2.98 5.09
CA GLU A 83 -13.83 3.35 6.10
C GLU A 83 -14.76 2.18 6.46
N LYS A 84 -15.12 1.36 5.45
CA LYS A 84 -16.01 0.19 5.63
C LYS A 84 -15.29 -1.07 6.10
N LEU A 85 -13.95 -1.07 6.16
CA LEU A 85 -13.21 -2.25 6.57
C LEU A 85 -13.59 -2.68 8.01
N PRO A 86 -13.90 -3.97 8.22
CA PRO A 86 -14.14 -4.51 9.56
C PRO A 86 -13.01 -4.16 10.52
N LYS A 87 -13.36 -3.88 11.79
CA LYS A 87 -12.40 -3.37 12.78
C LYS A 87 -11.30 -4.36 13.17
N ASP A 88 -11.43 -5.63 12.80
CA ASP A 88 -10.47 -6.71 12.99
C ASP A 88 -9.50 -6.87 11.79
N THR A 89 -9.36 -5.84 10.96
CA THR A 89 -8.49 -5.82 9.77
C THR A 89 -7.43 -4.73 9.86
N VAL A 90 -6.28 -4.96 9.24
CA VAL A 90 -5.16 -4.01 9.18
C VAL A 90 -4.80 -3.70 7.72
N ILE A 91 -4.72 -2.41 7.39
CA ILE A 91 -4.23 -1.93 6.09
C ILE A 91 -2.71 -1.91 6.10
N LEU A 92 -2.09 -2.55 5.12
CA LEU A 92 -0.67 -2.42 4.81
C LEU A 92 -0.51 -1.47 3.62
N THR A 93 0.26 -0.40 3.77
CA THR A 93 0.43 0.60 2.70
C THR A 93 1.86 1.01 2.47
N ALA A 94 2.12 1.45 1.24
CA ALA A 94 3.36 2.03 0.76
C ALA A 94 3.03 2.86 -0.50
N GLY A 95 3.70 4.00 -0.67
CA GLY A 95 3.44 4.92 -1.79
C GLY A 95 2.24 5.85 -1.58
N CYS A 96 2.00 6.76 -2.52
CA CYS A 96 1.05 7.85 -2.32
C CYS A 96 -0.43 7.42 -2.30
N ALA A 97 -0.77 6.17 -2.63
CA ALA A 97 -2.13 5.64 -2.43
C ALA A 97 -2.63 5.83 -0.98
N LYS A 98 -1.70 5.84 -0.01
CA LYS A 98 -1.99 6.06 1.41
C LYS A 98 -2.84 7.30 1.70
N TYR A 99 -2.72 8.36 0.89
CA TYR A 99 -3.42 9.62 1.14
C TYR A 99 -4.94 9.52 0.97
N LYS A 100 -5.46 8.39 0.47
CA LYS A 100 -6.90 8.11 0.47
C LYS A 100 -7.45 7.73 1.83
N TYR A 101 -6.61 7.30 2.78
CA TYR A 101 -7.10 6.75 4.05
C TYR A 101 -6.19 7.00 5.27
N ASN A 102 -4.96 7.50 5.11
CA ASN A 102 -4.02 7.69 6.23
C ASN A 102 -4.35 8.87 7.17
N LYS A 103 -5.40 9.64 6.85
CA LYS A 103 -5.95 10.72 7.69
C LYS A 103 -7.29 10.35 8.32
N LEU A 104 -7.77 9.13 8.09
CA LEU A 104 -8.97 8.63 8.73
C LEU A 104 -8.64 8.12 10.13
N ASP A 105 -9.57 8.31 11.06
CA ASP A 105 -9.48 7.73 12.40
C ASP A 105 -9.94 6.27 12.37
N LEU A 106 -9.04 5.38 11.96
CA LEU A 106 -9.32 3.94 11.85
C LEU A 106 -9.00 3.16 13.13
N GLY A 107 -8.36 3.78 14.12
CA GLY A 107 -7.98 3.18 15.40
C GLY A 107 -6.82 2.16 15.31
N ASP A 108 -6.72 1.33 16.35
CA ASP A 108 -5.72 0.28 16.53
C ASP A 108 -6.35 -1.05 16.95
N ILE A 109 -5.58 -2.13 16.87
CA ILE A 109 -5.92 -3.46 17.37
C ILE A 109 -4.83 -3.86 18.37
N GLY A 110 -5.12 -3.79 19.66
CA GLY A 110 -4.17 -4.16 20.71
C GLY A 110 -2.89 -3.33 20.69
N GLY A 111 -2.98 -2.04 20.32
CA GLY A 111 -1.85 -1.14 20.17
C GLY A 111 -1.20 -1.14 18.78
N ILE A 112 -1.61 -2.02 17.86
CA ILE A 112 -1.13 -2.03 16.47
C ILE A 112 -2.03 -1.11 15.63
N PRO A 113 -1.52 0.00 15.06
CA PRO A 113 -2.35 0.87 14.22
C PRO A 113 -2.99 0.12 13.06
N ARG A 114 -4.27 0.39 12.76
CA ARG A 114 -4.97 -0.25 11.63
C ARG A 114 -4.49 0.20 10.25
N VAL A 115 -3.59 1.18 10.19
CA VAL A 115 -2.85 1.57 8.98
C VAL A 115 -1.36 1.49 9.27
N LEU A 116 -0.68 0.52 8.67
CA LEU A 116 0.77 0.36 8.77
C LEU A 116 1.42 0.89 7.50
N ASP A 117 1.97 2.10 7.59
CA ASP A 117 2.67 2.76 6.50
C ASP A 117 4.16 2.40 6.48
N ALA A 118 4.55 1.61 5.48
CA ALA A 118 5.92 1.17 5.26
C ALA A 118 6.80 2.23 4.55
N GLY A 119 6.21 3.25 3.93
CA GLY A 119 6.97 4.34 3.30
C GLY A 119 6.55 4.67 1.86
N GLN A 120 7.53 4.92 1.00
CA GLN A 120 7.38 5.26 -0.42
C GLN A 120 6.94 4.03 -1.24
N CYS A 121 6.67 4.21 -2.53
CA CYS A 121 6.24 3.10 -3.40
C CYS A 121 7.32 1.99 -3.52
N ASN A 122 8.60 2.32 -3.39
CA ASN A 122 9.69 1.34 -3.31
C ASN A 122 9.63 0.50 -2.02
N ASP A 123 9.05 1.02 -0.95
CA ASP A 123 8.90 0.30 0.32
C ASP A 123 7.79 -0.76 0.27
N SER A 124 7.10 -0.93 -0.88
CA SER A 124 6.37 -2.17 -1.19
C SER A 124 7.27 -3.41 -1.09
N TYR A 125 8.59 -3.25 -1.24
CA TYR A 125 9.58 -4.28 -0.90
C TYR A 125 9.44 -4.75 0.56
N SER A 126 9.28 -3.83 1.51
CA SER A 126 9.06 -4.19 2.92
C SER A 126 7.78 -5.01 3.09
N LEU A 127 6.70 -4.66 2.39
CA LEU A 127 5.44 -5.40 2.46
C LEU A 127 5.59 -6.84 1.93
N ALA A 128 6.36 -7.02 0.86
CA ALA A 128 6.68 -8.36 0.33
C ALA A 128 7.51 -9.18 1.35
N LEU A 129 8.53 -8.58 1.97
CA LEU A 129 9.32 -9.24 3.02
C LEU A 129 8.47 -9.62 4.24
N ILE A 130 7.55 -8.74 4.65
CA ILE A 130 6.60 -9.03 5.73
C ILE A 130 5.72 -10.22 5.38
N ALA A 131 5.15 -10.27 4.18
CA ALA A 131 4.35 -11.42 3.73
C ALA A 131 5.18 -12.71 3.73
N LEU A 132 6.39 -12.69 3.18
CA LEU A 132 7.29 -13.86 3.18
C LEU A 132 7.67 -14.31 4.60
N LYS A 133 7.88 -13.37 5.53
CA LYS A 133 8.16 -13.71 6.92
C LYS A 133 6.95 -14.33 7.62
N LEU A 134 5.75 -13.79 7.39
CA LEU A 134 4.53 -14.38 7.93
C LEU A 134 4.30 -15.80 7.36
N LYS A 135 4.52 -16.00 6.06
CA LYS A 135 4.47 -17.33 5.43
C LYS A 135 5.38 -18.33 6.15
N GLU A 136 6.63 -17.94 6.41
CA GLU A 136 7.60 -18.75 7.15
C GLU A 136 7.12 -19.06 8.58
N VAL A 137 6.68 -18.05 9.32
CA VAL A 137 6.24 -18.19 10.72
C VAL A 137 4.98 -19.06 10.86
N PHE A 138 4.07 -19.00 9.90
CA PHE A 138 2.88 -19.84 9.87
C PHE A 138 3.12 -21.21 9.23
N GLY A 139 4.32 -21.47 8.69
CA GLY A 139 4.65 -22.74 8.05
C GLY A 139 3.80 -23.05 6.81
N LEU A 140 3.43 -22.00 6.06
CA LEU A 140 2.59 -22.15 4.86
C LEU A 140 3.45 -22.47 3.64
N ASP A 141 2.94 -23.31 2.73
CA ASP A 141 3.65 -23.69 1.51
C ASP A 141 3.57 -22.58 0.45
N ASP A 142 2.45 -21.85 0.39
CA ASP A 142 2.20 -20.75 -0.55
C ASP A 142 1.98 -19.41 0.21
N VAL A 143 2.51 -18.31 -0.35
CA VAL A 143 2.28 -16.95 0.17
C VAL A 143 0.81 -16.54 0.06
N ASN A 144 0.08 -17.13 -0.89
CA ASN A 144 -1.33 -16.86 -1.13
C ASN A 144 -2.27 -17.49 -0.08
N ASP A 145 -1.76 -18.40 0.77
CA ASP A 145 -2.51 -18.99 1.88
C ASP A 145 -2.55 -18.07 3.11
N LEU A 146 -1.78 -16.97 3.11
CA LEU A 146 -1.84 -15.97 4.16
C LEU A 146 -3.19 -15.24 4.14
N PRO A 147 -3.67 -14.75 5.31
CA PRO A 147 -4.86 -13.92 5.37
C PRO A 147 -4.55 -12.48 4.89
N ILE A 148 -4.14 -12.34 3.62
CA ILE A 148 -3.78 -11.08 2.97
C ILE A 148 -4.61 -10.92 1.69
N ALA A 149 -5.36 -9.83 1.60
CA ALA A 149 -5.99 -9.39 0.35
C ALA A 149 -5.13 -8.28 -0.31
N TYR A 150 -5.06 -8.26 -1.64
CA TYR A 150 -4.32 -7.24 -2.39
C TYR A 150 -5.28 -6.37 -3.19
N ASN A 151 -5.49 -5.13 -2.73
CA ASN A 151 -6.36 -4.13 -3.36
C ASN A 151 -5.52 -2.88 -3.72
N ILE A 152 -4.73 -2.99 -4.78
CA ILE A 152 -3.64 -2.08 -5.13
C ILE A 152 -4.13 -0.98 -6.08
N ALA A 153 -3.76 0.27 -5.77
CA ALA A 153 -3.98 1.40 -6.66
C ALA A 153 -2.73 1.68 -7.50
N TRP A 154 -2.86 1.95 -8.79
CA TRP A 154 -1.71 2.31 -9.65
C TRP A 154 -1.96 3.60 -10.44
N TYR A 155 -0.88 4.22 -10.94
CA TYR A 155 -0.96 5.43 -11.76
C TYR A 155 0.20 5.54 -12.76
N GLU A 156 1.44 5.41 -12.30
CA GLU A 156 2.64 5.55 -13.12
C GLU A 156 3.49 4.27 -13.14
N GLN A 157 4.66 4.32 -13.76
CA GLN A 157 5.42 3.13 -14.14
C GLN A 157 6.14 2.46 -12.96
N LYS A 158 6.41 3.16 -11.84
CA LYS A 158 6.94 2.49 -10.65
C LYS A 158 5.90 1.53 -10.05
N ALA A 159 4.61 1.86 -10.10
CA ALA A 159 3.57 0.90 -9.71
C ALA A 159 3.54 -0.34 -10.62
N VAL A 160 3.90 -0.20 -11.91
CA VAL A 160 4.00 -1.33 -12.84
C VAL A 160 5.13 -2.28 -12.43
N ILE A 161 6.32 -1.77 -12.11
CA ILE A 161 7.42 -2.66 -11.68
C ILE A 161 7.15 -3.31 -10.32
N VAL A 162 6.45 -2.61 -9.41
CA VAL A 162 5.99 -3.20 -8.14
C VAL A 162 5.00 -4.36 -8.41
N LEU A 163 4.04 -4.17 -9.30
CA LEU A 163 3.13 -5.24 -9.70
C LEU A 163 3.89 -6.44 -10.27
N LEU A 164 4.80 -6.22 -11.23
CA LEU A 164 5.59 -7.29 -11.82
C LEU A 164 6.45 -8.04 -10.79
N ALA A 165 6.99 -7.33 -9.79
CA ALA A 165 7.73 -7.95 -8.70
C ALA A 165 6.83 -8.86 -7.83
N LEU A 166 5.60 -8.43 -7.51
CA LEU A 166 4.65 -9.26 -6.77
C LEU A 166 4.25 -10.51 -7.56
N LEU A 167 4.01 -10.37 -8.87
CA LEU A 167 3.72 -11.52 -9.74
C LEU A 167 4.90 -12.49 -9.82
N TYR A 168 6.14 -11.97 -9.89
CA TYR A 168 7.35 -12.78 -9.85
C TYR A 168 7.50 -13.56 -8.53
N LEU A 169 7.12 -12.95 -7.40
CA LEU A 169 7.10 -13.59 -6.09
C LEU A 169 5.94 -14.59 -5.91
N GLY A 170 5.12 -14.79 -6.95
CA GLY A 170 4.01 -15.74 -6.94
C GLY A 170 2.73 -15.23 -6.30
N VAL A 171 2.62 -13.93 -6.00
CA VAL A 171 1.39 -13.34 -5.46
C VAL A 171 0.29 -13.38 -6.52
N LYS A 172 -0.89 -13.86 -6.13
CA LYS A 172 -2.09 -14.01 -6.96
C LYS A 172 -3.26 -13.19 -6.41
N ASN A 173 -4.33 -13.11 -7.20
CA ASN A 173 -5.60 -12.49 -6.84
C ASN A 173 -5.51 -11.00 -6.51
N ILE A 174 -4.54 -10.31 -7.14
CA ILE A 174 -4.36 -8.86 -7.00
C ILE A 174 -5.50 -8.15 -7.73
N HIS A 175 -6.26 -7.36 -6.97
CA HIS A 175 -7.19 -6.40 -7.55
C HIS A 175 -6.46 -5.08 -7.80
N LEU A 176 -6.45 -4.66 -9.05
CA LEU A 176 -5.69 -3.52 -9.54
C LEU A 176 -6.63 -2.44 -10.07
N GLY A 177 -6.53 -1.23 -9.53
CA GLY A 177 -7.46 -0.15 -9.87
C GLY A 177 -6.84 1.26 -9.89
N PRO A 178 -7.66 2.29 -10.21
CA PRO A 178 -9.10 2.21 -10.40
C PRO A 178 -9.54 1.63 -11.76
N THR A 179 -8.61 1.44 -12.69
CA THR A 179 -8.84 0.78 -13.98
C THR A 179 -7.64 -0.09 -14.32
N LEU A 180 -7.81 -1.14 -15.12
CA LEU A 180 -6.68 -1.90 -15.64
C LEU A 180 -5.85 -1.06 -16.64
N PRO A 181 -4.53 -1.34 -16.80
CA PRO A 181 -3.70 -0.62 -17.74
C PRO A 181 -4.11 -0.79 -19.20
N ALA A 182 -4.23 0.33 -19.91
CA ALA A 182 -4.60 0.37 -21.33
C ALA A 182 -3.55 -0.26 -22.27
N PHE A 183 -2.31 -0.44 -21.80
CA PHE A 183 -1.26 -1.11 -22.56
C PHE A 183 -1.38 -2.65 -22.56
N LEU A 184 -2.31 -3.21 -21.77
CA LEU A 184 -2.60 -4.64 -21.81
C LEU A 184 -3.53 -4.93 -22.98
N SER A 185 -3.02 -5.58 -24.02
CA SER A 185 -3.88 -6.12 -25.08
C SER A 185 -4.81 -7.20 -24.50
N PRO A 186 -5.96 -7.49 -25.14
CA PRO A 186 -6.88 -8.52 -24.65
C PRO A 186 -6.22 -9.87 -24.36
N ASN A 187 -5.28 -10.31 -25.22
CA ASN A 187 -4.57 -11.58 -25.04
C ASN A 187 -3.61 -11.53 -23.85
N VAL A 188 -2.88 -10.42 -23.65
CA VAL A 188 -1.97 -10.26 -22.51
C VAL A 188 -2.76 -10.17 -21.21
N ALA A 189 -3.87 -9.41 -21.19
CA ALA A 189 -4.77 -9.36 -20.04
C ALA A 189 -5.30 -10.75 -19.68
N LYS A 190 -5.70 -11.55 -20.67
CA LYS A 190 -6.16 -12.92 -20.45
C LYS A 190 -5.10 -13.79 -19.78
N VAL A 191 -3.84 -13.72 -20.22
CA VAL A 191 -2.74 -14.47 -19.58
C VAL A 191 -2.58 -14.07 -18.10
N LEU A 192 -2.68 -12.77 -17.80
CA LEU A 192 -2.58 -12.28 -16.42
C LEU A 192 -3.75 -12.74 -15.54
N VAL A 193 -4.97 -12.76 -16.08
CA VAL A 193 -6.15 -13.29 -15.39
C VAL A 193 -6.00 -14.80 -15.15
N ASP A 194 -5.73 -15.57 -16.21
CA ASP A 194 -5.66 -17.04 -16.13
C ASP A 194 -4.53 -17.52 -15.21
N SER A 195 -3.38 -16.85 -15.22
CA SER A 195 -2.18 -17.30 -14.50
C SER A 195 -2.08 -16.78 -13.07
N PHE A 196 -2.52 -15.53 -12.85
CA PHE A 196 -2.32 -14.81 -11.60
C PHE A 196 -3.62 -14.34 -10.93
N GLY A 197 -4.77 -14.47 -11.58
CA GLY A 197 -6.05 -14.00 -11.03
C GLY A 197 -6.12 -12.48 -10.89
N ILE A 198 -5.40 -11.72 -11.73
CA ILE A 198 -5.50 -10.25 -11.71
C ILE A 198 -6.94 -9.85 -12.03
N ALA A 199 -7.51 -8.98 -11.20
CA ALA A 199 -8.86 -8.45 -11.39
C ALA A 199 -8.87 -6.91 -11.31
N GLY A 200 -9.92 -6.29 -11.85
CA GLY A 200 -10.22 -4.89 -11.56
C GLY A 200 -11.00 -4.75 -10.25
N ILE A 201 -11.19 -3.52 -9.80
CA ILE A 201 -12.12 -3.21 -8.71
C ILE A 201 -13.56 -3.13 -9.23
N THR A 202 -14.54 -3.35 -8.35
CA THR A 202 -15.97 -3.21 -8.65
C THR A 202 -16.63 -2.15 -7.75
N THR A 203 -17.67 -2.50 -6.99
CA THR A 203 -18.20 -1.67 -5.91
C THR A 203 -17.54 -2.08 -4.59
N VAL A 204 -17.49 -1.16 -3.62
CA VAL A 204 -16.89 -1.47 -2.31
C VAL A 204 -17.56 -2.68 -1.65
N ASP A 205 -18.89 -2.76 -1.68
CA ASP A 205 -19.63 -3.85 -1.04
C ASP A 205 -19.46 -5.21 -1.74
N GLU A 206 -19.21 -5.23 -3.05
CA GLU A 206 -18.91 -6.46 -3.79
C GLU A 206 -17.47 -6.90 -3.52
N ASP A 207 -16.51 -5.97 -3.57
CA ASP A 207 -15.10 -6.29 -3.34
C ASP A 207 -14.85 -6.72 -1.88
N MET A 208 -15.57 -6.15 -0.90
CA MET A 208 -15.56 -6.67 0.49
C MET A 208 -15.96 -8.15 0.53
N ARG A 209 -17.02 -8.54 -0.19
CA ARG A 209 -17.44 -9.94 -0.28
C ARG A 209 -16.42 -10.82 -0.99
N ILE A 210 -15.86 -10.36 -2.12
CA ILE A 210 -14.82 -11.08 -2.87
C ILE A 210 -13.59 -11.33 -1.98
N PHE A 211 -13.20 -10.34 -1.20
CA PHE A 211 -12.08 -10.48 -0.26
C PHE A 211 -12.42 -11.24 1.01
N GLY A 212 -13.67 -11.67 1.20
CA GLY A 212 -14.12 -12.35 2.42
C GLY A 212 -13.92 -11.49 3.67
N LEU A 213 -14.24 -10.19 3.55
CA LEU A 213 -14.17 -9.20 4.61
C LEU A 213 -15.54 -9.05 5.28
#